data_AF-A0A3R0YDC7-F1
#
_entry.id   AF-A0A3R0YDC7-F1
#
_cell.length_a   1.000
_cell.length_b   1.000
_cell.length_c   1.000
_cell.angle_alpha   90.00
_cell.angle_beta   90.00
_cell.angle_gamma   90.00
#
_symmetry.space_group_name_H-M   'P 1'
#
loop_
_entity.id
_entity.type
_entity.pdbx_description
1 polymer ?
#
loop_
_entity_poly.entity_id
_entity_poly.type
_entity_poly.pdbx_seq_one_letter_code
_entity_poly.pdbx_strand_id
1 'polypeptide(L)'
;MLQREVSMTPYSPEKFPMTRQVCEEFVIMQTAKHRRPIYRSAFGDILIDADCLASMLTSYFMADDMDAAAVEMKFFQMLDIYNLDRTEYFASIGKYEGLKPSGVEVIEDILDYYARLVADGELPGH
;
A
#
# COMPACT_ATOMS: atom_id res chain seq x y z
N MET A 1 -9.78 21.24 -6.51
CA MET A 1 -9.14 20.20 -5.67
C MET A 1 -9.29 20.63 -4.24
N LEU A 2 -10.07 19.90 -3.45
CA LEU A 2 -10.23 20.17 -2.00
C LEU A 2 -9.00 19.62 -1.28
N GLN A 3 -8.40 20.44 -0.41
CA GLN A 3 -7.31 20.03 0.48
C GLN A 3 -7.77 18.82 1.31
N ARG A 4 -7.05 17.70 1.18
CA ARG A 4 -7.29 16.48 1.98
C ARG A 4 -6.59 16.67 3.33
N GLU A 5 -7.34 16.84 4.41
CA GLU A 5 -6.80 16.69 5.76
C GLU A 5 -6.53 15.20 6.01
N VAL A 6 -5.26 14.80 5.97
CA VAL A 6 -4.86 13.41 6.23
C VAL A 6 -4.78 13.19 7.74
N SER A 7 -5.92 12.93 8.37
CA SER A 7 -5.96 12.37 9.73
C SER A 7 -5.58 10.89 9.65
N MET A 8 -4.33 10.55 9.96
CA MET A 8 -3.89 9.15 9.99
C MET A 8 -4.64 8.38 11.09
N THR A 9 -5.58 7.54 10.69
CA THR A 9 -6.26 6.65 11.63
C THR A 9 -5.34 5.46 11.92
N PRO A 10 -5.09 5.11 13.20
CA PRO A 10 -4.26 3.95 13.52
C PRO A 10 -4.84 2.68 12.89
N TYR A 11 -4.00 1.95 12.18
CA TYR A 11 -4.37 0.66 11.59
C TYR A 11 -4.80 -0.32 12.68
N SER A 12 -5.89 -1.04 12.43
CA SER A 12 -6.42 -2.07 13.31
C SER A 12 -6.47 -3.38 12.54
N PRO A 13 -5.53 -4.32 12.78
CA PRO A 13 -5.47 -5.60 12.07
C PRO A 13 -6.78 -6.40 12.14
N GLU A 14 -7.52 -6.28 13.25
CA GLU A 14 -8.80 -6.93 13.45
C GLU A 14 -9.92 -6.39 12.54
N LYS A 15 -9.79 -5.15 12.06
CA LYS A 15 -10.80 -4.50 11.20
C LYS A 15 -10.46 -4.62 9.71
N PHE A 16 -9.19 -4.85 9.39
CA PHE A 16 -8.65 -4.76 8.05
C PHE A 16 -7.65 -5.89 7.75
N PRO A 17 -8.03 -7.17 7.92
CA PRO A 17 -7.10 -8.30 7.89
C PRO A 17 -6.27 -8.42 6.59
N MET A 18 -6.84 -8.10 5.43
CA MET A 18 -6.20 -8.18 4.11
C MET A 18 -5.30 -6.97 3.83
N THR A 19 -5.55 -5.84 4.48
CA THR A 19 -4.80 -4.60 4.26
C THR A 19 -3.31 -4.79 4.56
N ARG A 20 -2.98 -5.43 5.68
CA ARG A 20 -1.58 -5.71 6.03
C ARG A 20 -0.92 -6.66 5.03
N GLN A 21 -1.63 -7.68 4.56
CA GLN A 21 -1.09 -8.59 3.55
C GLN A 21 -0.72 -7.85 2.26
N VAL A 22 -1.61 -6.99 1.75
CA VAL A 22 -1.33 -6.15 0.57
C VAL A 22 -0.08 -5.29 0.80
N CYS A 23 0.04 -4.68 1.97
CA CYS A 23 1.17 -3.81 2.30
C CYS A 23 2.49 -4.58 2.46
N GLU A 24 2.46 -5.75 3.09
CA GLU A 24 3.62 -6.64 3.22
C GLU A 24 4.14 -7.08 1.85
N GLU A 25 3.25 -7.49 0.96
CA GLU A 25 3.60 -7.88 -0.42
C GLU A 25 4.27 -6.72 -1.16
N PHE A 26 3.74 -5.51 -1.06
CA PHE A 26 4.33 -4.34 -1.69
C PHE A 26 5.73 -4.05 -1.11
N VAL A 27 5.90 -4.10 0.21
CA VAL A 27 7.21 -3.91 0.86
C VAL A 27 8.22 -4.97 0.43
N ILE A 28 7.80 -6.24 0.31
CA ILE A 28 8.65 -7.33 -0.20
C ILE A 28 9.06 -7.04 -1.65
N MET A 29 8.13 -6.63 -2.51
CA MET A 29 8.42 -6.27 -3.90
C MET A 29 9.44 -5.13 -4.01
N GLN A 30 9.25 -4.04 -3.25
CA GLN A 30 10.19 -2.92 -3.24
C GLN A 30 11.54 -3.32 -2.65
N THR A 31 11.56 -4.15 -1.62
CA THR A 31 12.80 -4.68 -1.03
C THR A 31 13.56 -5.56 -2.02
N ALA A 32 12.87 -6.41 -2.80
CA ALA A 32 13.50 -7.20 -3.85
C ALA A 32 14.10 -6.31 -4.96
N LYS A 33 13.37 -5.26 -5.37
CA LYS A 33 13.78 -4.32 -6.42
C LYS A 33 14.94 -3.41 -6.00
N HIS A 34 14.93 -2.93 -4.76
CA HIS A 34 15.82 -1.86 -4.28
C HIS A 34 16.81 -2.31 -3.19
N ARG A 35 16.75 -3.58 -2.76
CA ARG A 35 17.51 -4.16 -1.64
C ARG A 35 17.27 -3.46 -0.29
N ARG A 36 16.21 -2.66 -0.20
CA ARG A 36 15.77 -1.88 0.96
C ARG A 36 14.26 -1.61 0.83
N PRO A 37 13.52 -1.46 1.95
CA PRO A 37 12.09 -1.18 1.91
C PRO A 37 11.84 0.30 1.60
N ILE A 38 12.06 0.68 0.34
CA ILE A 38 11.98 2.06 -0.13
C ILE A 38 11.17 2.13 -1.41
N TYR A 39 10.26 3.10 -1.48
CA TYR A 39 9.62 3.51 -2.72
C TYR A 39 10.35 4.73 -3.29
N ARG A 40 10.63 4.73 -4.59
CA ARG A 40 11.36 5.81 -5.25
C ARG A 40 10.47 6.49 -6.28
N SER A 41 10.22 7.78 -6.11
CA SER A 41 9.43 8.60 -7.01
C SER A 41 10.26 9.71 -7.66
N ALA A 42 9.66 10.45 -8.60
CA ALA A 42 10.24 11.69 -9.12
C ALA A 42 10.31 12.82 -8.07
N PHE A 43 9.51 12.73 -7.00
CA PHE A 43 9.41 13.75 -5.95
C PHE A 43 10.31 13.47 -4.74
N GLY A 44 10.85 12.25 -4.65
CA GLY A 44 11.73 11.83 -3.56
C GLY A 44 11.59 10.34 -3.24
N ASP A 45 12.44 9.89 -2.31
CA ASP A 45 12.42 8.53 -1.80
C ASP A 45 11.58 8.46 -0.52
N ILE A 46 10.72 7.45 -0.40
CA ILE A 46 9.91 7.17 0.79
C ILE A 46 10.36 5.85 1.41
N LEU A 47 10.78 5.88 2.68
CA LEU A 47 10.97 4.66 3.47
C LEU A 47 9.59 4.09 3.81
N ILE A 48 9.34 2.83 3.46
CA ILE A 48 8.03 2.19 3.64
C ILE A 48 8.11 1.07 4.68
N ASP A 49 7.12 1.05 5.57
CA ASP A 49 6.86 -0.03 6.52
C ASP A 49 5.44 -0.53 6.31
N ALA A 50 5.18 -1.82 6.49
CA ALA A 50 3.90 -2.41 6.14
C ALA A 50 2.75 -1.87 7.01
N ASP A 51 2.99 -1.63 8.32
CA ASP A 51 1.95 -1.11 9.22
C ASP A 51 1.71 0.38 8.96
N CYS A 52 2.77 1.15 8.69
CA CYS A 52 2.64 2.56 8.30
C CYS A 52 1.89 2.71 6.96
N LEU A 53 2.25 1.88 5.97
CA LEU A 53 1.60 1.87 4.66
C LEU A 53 0.12 1.46 4.79
N ALA A 54 -0.19 0.48 5.63
CA ALA A 54 -1.57 0.08 5.92
C ALA A 54 -2.38 1.25 6.49
N SER A 55 -1.86 1.93 7.53
CA SER A 55 -2.50 3.13 8.10
C SER A 55 -2.75 4.22 7.05
N MET A 56 -1.76 4.50 6.21
CA MET A 56 -1.83 5.54 5.19
C MET A 56 -2.86 5.21 4.11
N LEU A 57 -2.83 3.98 3.57
CA LEU A 57 -3.75 3.55 2.51
C LEU A 57 -5.19 3.43 3.02
N THR A 58 -5.40 2.89 4.23
CA THR A 58 -6.73 2.86 4.86
C THR A 58 -7.27 4.27 5.03
N SER A 59 -6.46 5.21 5.56
CA SER A 59 -6.87 6.60 5.73
C SER A 59 -7.18 7.27 4.40
N TYR A 60 -6.41 6.97 3.35
CA TYR A 60 -6.65 7.47 2.00
C TYR A 60 -8.02 7.03 1.46
N PHE A 61 -8.37 5.74 1.57
CA PHE A 61 -9.66 5.26 1.07
C PHE A 61 -10.84 5.69 1.95
N MET A 62 -10.67 5.75 3.27
CA MET A 62 -11.72 6.21 4.18
C MET A 62 -12.05 7.70 4.00
N ALA A 63 -11.09 8.51 3.52
CA ALA A 63 -11.32 9.93 3.22
C ALA A 63 -12.34 10.15 2.08
N ASP A 64 -12.62 9.13 1.27
CA ASP A 64 -13.64 9.17 0.21
C ASP A 64 -15.00 8.62 0.70
N ASP A 65 -15.31 8.80 2.00
CA ASP A 65 -16.52 8.31 2.70
C ASP A 65 -16.77 6.79 2.57
N MET A 66 -15.71 6.02 2.28
CA MET A 66 -15.82 4.56 2.19
C MET A 66 -15.93 3.95 3.59
N ASP A 67 -16.90 3.05 3.76
CA ASP A 67 -16.98 2.23 4.97
C ASP A 67 -15.84 1.18 5.02
N ALA A 68 -15.62 0.62 6.22
CA ALA A 68 -14.53 -0.32 6.44
C ALA A 68 -14.60 -1.58 5.54
N ALA A 69 -15.80 -2.05 5.20
CA ALA A 69 -15.97 -3.24 4.35
C ALA A 69 -15.63 -2.91 2.89
N ALA A 70 -15.99 -1.73 2.42
CA ALA A 70 -15.64 -1.24 1.08
C ALA A 70 -14.13 -1.02 0.94
N VAL A 71 -13.48 -0.47 1.97
CA VAL A 71 -12.02 -0.33 2.02
C VAL A 71 -11.35 -1.71 1.98
N GLU A 72 -11.81 -2.65 2.79
CA GLU A 72 -11.25 -4.01 2.81
C GLU A 72 -11.43 -4.74 1.47
N MET A 73 -12.57 -4.53 0.79
CA MET A 73 -12.81 -5.06 -0.55
C MET A 73 -11.83 -4.47 -1.59
N LYS A 74 -11.42 -3.20 -1.45
CA LYS A 74 -10.38 -2.62 -2.32
C LYS A 74 -9.06 -3.36 -2.16
N PHE A 75 -8.62 -3.60 -0.94
CA PHE A 75 -7.40 -4.36 -0.67
C PHE A 75 -7.51 -5.80 -1.20
N PHE A 76 -8.63 -6.48 -0.95
CA PHE A 76 -8.87 -7.81 -1.50
C PHE A 76 -8.76 -7.86 -3.03
N GLN A 77 -9.28 -6.84 -3.73
CA GLN A 77 -9.21 -6.76 -5.19
C GLN A 77 -7.79 -6.56 -5.73
N MET A 78 -6.86 -6.03 -4.93
CA MET A 78 -5.44 -5.85 -5.29
C MET A 78 -4.65 -7.15 -5.24
N LEU A 79 -5.10 -8.15 -4.49
CA LEU A 79 -4.44 -9.45 -4.38
C LEU A 79 -4.72 -10.33 -5.61
N ASP A 80 -3.74 -11.13 -5.99
CA ASP A 80 -3.78 -12.10 -7.07
C ASP A 80 -4.15 -13.49 -6.52
N ILE A 81 -5.41 -13.59 -6.09
CA ILE A 81 -6.00 -14.68 -5.30
C ILE A 81 -6.15 -15.99 -6.10
N TYR A 82 -6.03 -15.92 -7.43
CA TYR A 82 -6.30 -17.01 -8.37
C TYR A 82 -5.17 -17.28 -9.37
N ASN A 83 -3.90 -16.96 -9.04
CA ASN A 83 -2.79 -17.24 -9.94
C ASN A 83 -2.30 -18.69 -9.83
N LEU A 84 -2.87 -19.57 -10.66
CA LEU A 84 -2.47 -20.97 -10.78
C LEU A 84 -1.17 -21.18 -11.59
N ASP A 85 -0.67 -20.14 -12.25
CA ASP A 85 0.41 -20.23 -13.25
C ASP A 85 1.79 -19.81 -12.75
N ARG A 86 1.98 -19.57 -11.43
CA ARG A 86 3.31 -19.24 -10.88
C ARG A 86 4.28 -20.42 -11.08
N THR A 87 5.13 -20.29 -12.10
CA THR A 87 6.08 -21.32 -12.57
C THR A 87 7.40 -21.31 -11.82
N GLU A 88 7.57 -20.42 -10.84
CA GLU A 88 8.83 -20.24 -10.12
C GLU A 88 8.77 -20.90 -8.73
N TYR A 89 9.78 -21.73 -8.46
CA TYR A 89 9.97 -22.48 -7.21
C TYR A 89 10.21 -21.54 -6.02
N PHE A 90 9.18 -20.85 -5.55
CA PHE A 90 9.17 -20.24 -4.22
C PHE A 90 8.33 -21.12 -3.30
N ALA A 91 8.98 -21.89 -2.43
CA ALA A 91 8.30 -22.64 -1.39
C ALA A 91 7.77 -21.65 -0.35
N SER A 92 6.53 -21.20 -0.53
CA SER A 92 5.80 -20.44 0.49
C SER A 92 5.23 -21.41 1.52
N ILE A 93 5.60 -21.24 2.79
CA ILE A 93 4.89 -21.88 3.91
C ILE A 93 3.63 -21.04 4.17
N GLY A 94 2.61 -21.20 3.32
CA GLY A 94 1.36 -20.43 3.34
C GLY A 94 0.85 -20.08 1.93
N LYS A 95 -0.42 -19.70 1.82
CA LYS A 95 -1.02 -19.23 0.55
C LYS A 95 -0.67 -17.74 0.38
N TYR A 96 0.42 -17.43 -0.31
CA TYR A 96 0.86 -16.05 -0.57
C TYR A 96 0.26 -15.59 -1.90
N GLU A 97 -0.81 -14.81 -1.82
CA GLU A 97 -1.47 -14.20 -2.97
C GLU A 97 -0.75 -12.88 -3.23
N GLY A 98 0.17 -12.85 -4.20
CA GLY A 98 0.92 -11.62 -4.49
C GLY A 98 0.05 -10.52 -5.06
N LEU A 99 0.63 -9.34 -5.32
CA LEU A 99 -0.13 -8.22 -5.87
C LEU A 99 -0.38 -8.36 -7.37
N LYS A 100 -1.59 -8.01 -7.79
CA LYS A 100 -1.89 -7.74 -9.20
C LYS A 100 -1.13 -6.48 -9.64
N PRO A 101 -0.73 -6.38 -10.92
CA PRO A 101 -0.12 -5.16 -11.46
C PRO A 101 -0.95 -3.90 -11.19
N SER A 102 -2.28 -3.98 -11.35
CA SER A 102 -3.17 -2.85 -11.05
C SER A 102 -3.23 -2.48 -9.57
N GLY A 103 -2.99 -3.43 -8.66
CA GLY A 103 -2.87 -3.14 -7.22
C GLY A 103 -1.58 -2.38 -6.91
N VAL A 104 -0.48 -2.76 -7.57
CA VAL A 104 0.81 -2.05 -7.47
C VAL A 104 0.65 -0.61 -7.96
N GLU A 105 0.07 -0.42 -9.15
CA GLU A 105 -0.16 0.91 -9.74
C GLU A 105 -0.94 1.84 -8.78
N VAL A 106 -2.00 1.34 -8.14
CA VAL A 106 -2.78 2.15 -7.19
C VAL A 106 -1.94 2.56 -5.98
N ILE A 107 -1.11 1.66 -5.43
CA ILE A 107 -0.25 1.99 -4.29
C ILE A 107 0.80 3.03 -4.70
N GLU A 108 1.40 2.87 -5.88
CA GLU A 108 2.39 3.79 -6.43
C GLU A 108 1.79 5.18 -6.67
N ASP A 109 0.61 5.28 -7.28
CA ASP A 109 -0.10 6.56 -7.50
C ASP A 109 -0.37 7.31 -6.18
N ILE A 110 -0.74 6.58 -5.13
CA ILE A 110 -0.99 7.16 -3.81
C ILE A 110 0.34 7.63 -3.19
N LEU A 111 1.40 6.83 -3.28
CA LEU A 111 2.72 7.22 -2.77
C LEU A 111 3.30 8.42 -3.52
N ASP A 112 3.11 8.50 -4.84
CA ASP A 112 3.49 9.66 -5.65
C ASP A 112 2.71 10.91 -5.23
N TYR A 113 1.41 10.77 -4.96
CA TYR A 113 0.60 11.85 -4.42
C TYR A 113 1.17 12.36 -3.08
N TYR A 114 1.51 11.46 -2.16
CA TYR A 114 2.11 11.85 -0.87
C TYR A 114 3.51 12.45 -1.03
N ALA A 115 4.37 11.88 -1.87
CA ALA A 115 5.71 12.38 -2.13
C ALA A 115 5.65 13.81 -2.68
N ARG A 116 4.71 14.09 -3.60
CA ARG A 116 4.46 15.43 -4.13
C ARG A 116 4.03 16.40 -3.03
N LEU A 117 3.09 16.03 -2.17
CA LEU A 117 2.66 16.90 -1.05
C LEU A 117 3.81 17.25 -0.10
N VAL A 118 4.71 16.31 0.17
CA VAL A 118 5.92 16.57 0.96
C VAL A 118 6.87 17.52 0.22
N ALA A 119 7.11 17.27 -1.07
CA ALA A 119 7.97 18.12 -1.89
C ALA A 119 7.45 19.57 -2.02
N ASP A 120 6.12 19.74 -2.06
CA ASP A 120 5.45 21.04 -2.12
C ASP A 120 5.37 21.72 -0.73
N GLY A 121 5.79 21.05 0.34
CA GLY A 121 5.77 21.56 1.72
C GLY A 121 4.39 21.54 2.38
N GLU A 122 3.42 20.85 1.79
CA GLU A 122 2.06 20.68 2.34
C GLU A 122 2.01 19.62 3.45
N LEU A 123 2.97 18.68 3.45
CA LEU A 123 3.18 17.71 4.51
C LEU A 123 4.63 17.79 5.04
N PRO A 124 4.87 17.50 6.32
CA PRO A 124 6.22 17.49 6.87
C PRO A 124 7.05 16.37 6.23
N GLY A 125 8.19 16.74 5.65
CA GLY A 125 9.29 15.82 5.36
C GLY A 125 10.13 15.63 6.62
N HIS A 126 10.31 14.38 7.05
CA HIS A 126 11.20 14.04 8.16
C HIS A 126 12.55 13.53 7.65
#